data_AF-A0A523MW36-F1
#
_entry.id   AF-A0A523MW36-F1
#
_cell.length_a   1.000
_cell.length_b   1.000
_cell.length_c   1.000
_cell.angle_alpha   90.00
_cell.angle_beta   90.00
_cell.angle_gamma   90.00
#
_symmetry.space_group_name_H-M   'P 1'
#
loop_
_entity.id
_entity.type
_entity.pdbx_description
1 polymer ?
#
loop_
_entity_poly.entity_id
_entity_poly.type
_entity_poly.pdbx_seq_one_letter_code
_entity_poly.pdbx_strand_id
1 'polypeptide(L)'
;MIATQKNEKGFTLIEMLISMAIGVVLLGTAIYTYTKQDSLVRDENSNVQLRDFARLAMDALVPDIRMAGYGFPPGDSGKGRPAQGIDVADATTLTYFANTDNVLTYANGDRLSADNWIDAIDPLAAGFVAGDNVVFFNANDPNEWNRYPAAGVSNAMLVWDPLGPSPNGFDIQPVTNGVPTVINKYHIISINYNAGTQIITVTDDNGTAAVGDDTTITVADNVSDLTFSYFDPDGTELTALPLSAADLGEVRRIQISVTVVNPDQTDMTVTLSTNVHLRNMGT
;
A
#
# COMPACT_ATOMS: atom_id res chain seq x y z
N MET A 1 -53.29 33.60 -72.63
CA MET A 1 -52.48 32.90 -71.61
C MET A 1 -53.28 32.97 -70.31
N ILE A 2 -53.95 31.89 -69.91
CA ILE A 2 -54.81 31.89 -68.72
C ILE A 2 -53.90 31.59 -67.52
N ALA A 3 -53.73 32.57 -66.63
CA ALA A 3 -53.04 32.35 -65.37
C ALA A 3 -54.00 31.63 -64.40
N THR A 4 -53.79 30.34 -64.19
CA THR A 4 -54.44 29.59 -63.11
C THR A 4 -53.94 30.12 -61.77
N GLN A 5 -54.78 30.87 -61.05
CA GLN A 5 -54.51 31.20 -59.64
C GLN A 5 -54.48 29.89 -58.84
N LYS A 6 -53.36 29.63 -58.17
CA LYS A 6 -53.25 28.54 -57.19
C LYS A 6 -54.21 28.81 -56.05
N ASN A 7 -55.05 27.83 -55.75
CA ASN A 7 -55.95 27.87 -54.60
C ASN A 7 -55.13 27.55 -53.33
N GLU A 8 -54.55 28.58 -52.73
CA GLU A 8 -53.82 28.49 -51.45
C GLU A 8 -54.86 28.32 -50.32
N LYS A 9 -55.19 27.08 -49.97
CA LYS A 9 -56.05 26.80 -48.80
C LYS A 9 -55.27 27.09 -47.52
N GLY A 10 -55.74 28.03 -46.70
CA GLY A 10 -55.18 28.32 -45.37
C GLY A 10 -55.52 27.26 -44.32
N PHE A 11 -54.90 27.35 -43.15
CA PHE A 11 -55.13 26.43 -42.02
C PHE A 11 -56.46 26.72 -41.32
N THR A 12 -57.15 25.65 -40.93
CA THR A 12 -58.32 25.73 -40.05
C THR A 12 -57.87 25.93 -38.59
N LEU A 13 -58.76 26.52 -37.78
CA LEU A 13 -58.49 26.77 -36.36
C LEU A 13 -58.26 25.47 -35.59
N ILE A 14 -58.92 24.38 -36.01
CA ILE A 14 -58.75 23.05 -35.39
C ILE A 14 -57.40 22.42 -35.75
N GLU A 15 -56.89 22.60 -36.97
CA GLU A 15 -55.55 22.12 -37.35
C GLU A 15 -54.45 22.82 -36.55
N MET A 16 -54.62 24.12 -36.28
CA MET A 16 -53.69 24.87 -35.41
C MET A 16 -53.74 24.35 -33.97
N LEU A 17 -54.95 24.09 -33.43
CA LEU A 17 -55.09 23.54 -32.09
C LEU A 17 -54.48 22.14 -31.96
N ILE A 18 -54.70 21.27 -32.95
CA ILE A 18 -54.11 19.93 -32.98
C ILE A 18 -52.58 20.01 -33.09
N SER A 19 -52.06 20.87 -33.96
CA SER A 19 -50.62 21.05 -34.16
C SER A 19 -49.94 21.58 -32.89
N MET A 20 -50.55 22.54 -32.21
CA MET A 20 -50.06 23.06 -30.93
C MET A 20 -50.10 21.99 -29.83
N ALA A 21 -51.19 21.22 -29.75
CA ALA A 21 -51.31 20.15 -28.78
C ALA A 21 -50.20 19.10 -28.95
N ILE A 22 -49.96 18.65 -30.20
CA ILE A 22 -48.88 17.72 -30.51
C ILE A 22 -47.50 18.34 -30.23
N GLY A 23 -47.31 19.61 -30.61
CA GLY A 23 -46.05 20.34 -30.38
C GLY A 23 -45.67 20.43 -28.91
N VAL A 24 -46.63 20.74 -28.02
CA VAL A 24 -46.39 20.79 -26.57
C VAL A 24 -46.04 19.41 -26.02
N VAL A 25 -46.73 18.36 -26.46
CA VAL A 25 -46.43 16.98 -26.04
C VAL A 25 -45.01 16.58 -26.47
N LEU A 26 -44.63 16.86 -27.72
CA LEU A 26 -43.28 16.55 -28.25
C LEU A 26 -42.17 17.34 -27.55
N LEU A 27 -42.38 18.63 -27.28
CA LEU A 27 -41.41 19.43 -26.53
C LEU A 27 -41.30 18.96 -25.08
N GLY A 28 -42.43 18.61 -24.45
CA GLY A 28 -42.45 18.05 -23.10
C GLY A 28 -41.66 16.74 -23.01
N THR A 29 -41.83 15.82 -23.96
CA THR A 29 -41.07 14.57 -24.00
C THR A 29 -39.59 14.81 -24.28
N ALA A 30 -39.25 15.75 -25.16
CA ALA A 30 -37.86 16.11 -25.45
C ALA A 30 -37.14 16.69 -24.22
N ILE A 31 -37.77 17.64 -23.50
CA ILE A 31 -37.21 18.25 -22.28
C ILE A 31 -37.07 17.20 -21.17
N TYR A 32 -38.07 16.35 -20.97
CA TYR A 32 -38.00 15.26 -20.00
C TYR A 32 -36.83 14.31 -20.30
N THR A 33 -36.68 13.91 -21.56
CA THR A 33 -35.59 13.03 -21.98
C THR A 33 -34.23 13.70 -21.81
N TYR A 34 -34.10 14.97 -22.19
CA TYR A 34 -32.87 15.74 -22.05
C TYR A 34 -32.43 15.87 -20.59
N THR A 35 -33.34 16.23 -19.69
CA THR A 35 -33.02 16.38 -18.26
C THR A 35 -32.61 15.05 -17.62
N LYS A 36 -33.22 13.94 -18.05
CA LYS A 36 -32.78 12.59 -17.65
C LYS A 36 -31.41 12.22 -18.22
N GLN A 37 -31.13 12.56 -19.46
CA GLN A 37 -29.81 12.33 -20.07
C GLN A 37 -28.71 13.15 -19.38
N ASP A 38 -28.97 14.41 -19.06
CA ASP A 38 -28.00 15.28 -18.39
C ASP A 38 -27.61 14.74 -16.99
N SER A 39 -28.58 14.31 -16.18
CA SER A 39 -28.26 13.69 -14.88
C SER A 39 -27.47 12.39 -15.04
N LEU A 40 -27.89 11.52 -15.97
CA LEU A 40 -27.20 10.25 -16.23
C LEU A 40 -25.75 10.47 -16.69
N VAL A 41 -25.49 11.45 -17.55
CA VAL A 41 -24.13 11.78 -18.01
C VAL A 41 -23.27 12.28 -16.85
N ARG A 42 -23.82 13.07 -15.94
CA ARG A 42 -23.09 13.55 -14.76
C ARG A 42 -22.74 12.42 -13.80
N ASP A 43 -23.70 11.54 -13.53
CA ASP A 43 -23.49 10.37 -12.67
C ASP A 43 -22.42 9.43 -13.28
N GLU A 44 -22.47 9.20 -14.60
CA GLU A 44 -21.45 8.39 -15.30
C GLU A 44 -20.07 9.06 -15.24
N ASN A 45 -19.98 10.36 -15.53
CA ASN A 45 -18.72 11.09 -15.44
C ASN A 45 -18.11 11.02 -14.04
N SER A 46 -18.94 11.11 -13.01
CA SER A 46 -18.45 11.02 -11.63
C SER A 46 -18.02 9.60 -11.26
N ASN A 47 -18.72 8.56 -11.72
CA ASN A 47 -18.28 7.17 -11.57
C ASN A 47 -16.92 6.90 -12.24
N VAL A 48 -16.67 7.50 -13.41
CA VAL A 48 -15.37 7.43 -14.08
C VAL A 48 -14.29 8.09 -13.23
N GLN A 49 -14.55 9.29 -12.70
CA GLN A 49 -13.61 10.00 -11.82
C GLN A 49 -13.28 9.20 -10.55
N LEU A 50 -14.28 8.62 -9.89
CA LEU A 50 -14.07 7.77 -8.72
C LEU A 50 -13.19 6.56 -9.04
N ARG A 51 -13.41 5.91 -10.19
CA ARG A 51 -12.54 4.79 -10.63
C ARG A 51 -11.10 5.22 -10.85
N ASP A 52 -10.89 6.41 -11.40
CA ASP A 52 -9.53 6.95 -11.61
C ASP A 52 -8.85 7.30 -10.28
N PHE A 53 -9.58 7.87 -9.31
CA PHE A 53 -9.05 8.11 -7.96
C PHE A 53 -8.68 6.80 -7.23
N ALA A 54 -9.55 5.80 -7.28
CA ALA A 54 -9.27 4.50 -6.68
C ALA A 54 -8.05 3.82 -7.36
N ARG A 55 -7.87 3.98 -8.67
CA ARG A 55 -6.69 3.49 -9.39
C ARG A 55 -5.43 4.22 -8.95
N LEU A 56 -5.47 5.54 -8.82
CA LEU A 56 -4.33 6.32 -8.34
C LEU A 56 -3.90 5.89 -6.94
N ALA A 57 -4.86 5.64 -6.04
CA ALA A 57 -4.58 5.11 -4.71
C ALA A 57 -3.92 3.72 -4.78
N MET A 58 -4.43 2.82 -5.61
CA MET A 58 -3.85 1.48 -5.79
C MET A 58 -2.47 1.52 -6.43
N ASP A 59 -2.23 2.41 -7.40
CA ASP A 59 -0.94 2.56 -8.07
C ASP A 59 0.15 3.09 -7.12
N ALA A 60 -0.23 3.79 -6.05
CA ALA A 60 0.67 4.17 -4.97
C ALA A 60 0.89 3.02 -3.96
N LEU A 61 -0.19 2.40 -3.46
CA LEU A 61 -0.09 1.40 -2.39
C LEU A 61 0.52 0.06 -2.84
N VAL A 62 0.22 -0.39 -4.06
CA VAL A 62 0.63 -1.73 -4.51
C VAL A 62 2.15 -1.85 -4.65
N PRO A 63 2.88 -0.93 -5.32
CA PRO A 63 4.34 -1.02 -5.39
C PRO A 63 5.00 -0.99 -4.01
N ASP A 64 4.49 -0.15 -3.11
CA ASP A 64 4.99 0.00 -1.75
C ASP A 64 4.86 -1.31 -0.96
N ILE A 65 3.68 -1.94 -1.00
CA ILE A 65 3.44 -3.23 -0.33
C ILE A 65 4.23 -4.37 -0.99
N ARG A 66 4.48 -4.31 -2.31
CA ARG A 66 5.32 -5.32 -2.98
C ARG A 66 6.77 -5.31 -2.49
N MET A 67 7.23 -4.21 -1.90
CA MET A 67 8.55 -4.11 -1.28
C MET A 67 8.60 -4.63 0.16
N ALA A 68 7.47 -5.05 0.74
CA ALA A 68 7.46 -5.60 2.09
C ALA A 68 8.42 -6.78 2.22
N GLY A 69 9.28 -6.70 3.24
CA GLY A 69 10.37 -7.62 3.51
C GLY A 69 11.59 -7.44 2.62
N TYR A 70 11.65 -6.52 1.66
CA TYR A 70 12.87 -6.34 0.86
C TYR A 70 14.07 -6.03 1.77
N GLY A 71 15.17 -6.77 1.62
CA GLY A 71 16.34 -6.65 2.51
C GLY A 71 16.19 -7.34 3.88
N PHE A 72 15.12 -8.11 4.10
CA PHE A 72 14.97 -8.97 5.28
C PHE A 72 15.22 -10.45 4.92
N PRO A 73 15.49 -11.30 5.93
CA PRO A 73 15.59 -12.74 5.69
C PRO A 73 14.32 -13.25 5.00
N PRO A 74 14.46 -13.97 3.87
CA PRO A 74 13.30 -14.47 3.15
C PRO A 74 12.62 -15.60 3.94
N GLY A 75 11.30 -15.69 3.79
CA GLY A 75 10.53 -16.85 4.27
C GLY A 75 10.75 -18.09 3.41
N ASP A 76 10.63 -19.26 4.02
CA ASP A 76 10.61 -20.55 3.32
C ASP A 76 9.72 -21.54 4.09
N SER A 77 8.46 -21.65 3.66
CA SER A 77 7.48 -22.57 4.26
C SER A 77 7.89 -24.04 4.08
N GLY A 78 8.63 -24.37 3.00
CA GLY A 78 9.18 -25.71 2.77
C GLY A 78 10.29 -26.11 3.75
N LYS A 79 10.84 -25.14 4.47
CA LYS A 79 11.84 -25.33 5.54
C LYS A 79 11.35 -24.91 6.93
N GLY A 80 10.07 -24.54 7.07
CA GLY A 80 9.48 -24.06 8.33
C GLY A 80 10.08 -22.74 8.81
N ARG A 81 10.47 -21.86 7.87
CA ARG A 81 11.08 -20.56 8.15
C ARG A 81 10.06 -19.44 7.91
N PRO A 82 9.62 -18.72 8.96
CA PRO A 82 8.65 -17.64 8.81
C PRO A 82 9.25 -16.48 8.00
N ALA A 83 8.46 -15.93 7.07
CA ALA A 83 8.85 -14.73 6.35
C ALA A 83 9.01 -13.55 7.31
N GLN A 84 10.11 -12.82 7.17
CA GLN A 84 10.34 -11.58 7.91
C GLN A 84 10.04 -10.39 6.99
N GLY A 85 9.32 -9.41 7.52
CA GLY A 85 9.00 -8.20 6.76
C GLY A 85 7.68 -7.53 7.08
N ILE A 86 6.74 -8.18 7.75
CA ILE A 86 5.52 -7.54 8.26
C ILE A 86 5.63 -7.44 9.78
N ASP A 87 5.30 -6.26 10.32
CA ASP A 87 5.28 -5.99 11.76
C ASP A 87 3.86 -6.01 12.33
N VAL A 88 2.94 -5.38 11.61
CA VAL A 88 1.53 -5.24 11.99
C VAL A 88 0.67 -5.55 10.78
N ALA A 89 -0.26 -6.49 10.94
CA ALA A 89 -1.25 -6.84 9.94
C ALA A 89 -2.64 -6.82 10.57
N ASP A 90 -3.36 -5.73 10.37
CA ASP A 90 -4.76 -5.57 10.77
C ASP A 90 -5.63 -5.28 9.52
N ALA A 91 -6.94 -5.18 9.68
CA ALA A 91 -7.87 -4.94 8.60
C ALA A 91 -7.68 -3.57 7.96
N THR A 92 -7.34 -2.53 8.72
CA THR A 92 -7.23 -1.14 8.21
C THR A 92 -5.83 -0.56 8.29
N THR A 93 -4.88 -1.33 8.85
CA THR A 93 -3.51 -0.90 9.10
C THR A 93 -2.55 -2.01 8.73
N LEU A 94 -1.49 -1.66 8.00
CA LEU A 94 -0.42 -2.56 7.60
C LEU A 94 0.92 -1.86 7.83
N THR A 95 1.77 -2.44 8.67
CA THR A 95 3.14 -1.97 8.90
C THR A 95 4.12 -3.05 8.48
N TYR A 96 5.11 -2.67 7.68
CA TYR A 96 6.12 -3.58 7.14
C TYR A 96 7.49 -2.93 7.08
N PHE A 97 8.51 -3.75 6.87
CA PHE A 97 9.89 -3.32 6.73
C PHE A 97 10.38 -3.45 5.30
N ALA A 98 11.22 -2.51 4.87
CA ALA A 98 11.89 -2.60 3.57
C ALA A 98 13.22 -1.83 3.57
N ASN A 99 14.24 -2.38 2.94
CA ASN A 99 15.49 -1.67 2.62
C ASN A 99 15.31 -0.80 1.36
N THR A 100 14.51 0.25 1.45
CA THR A 100 14.23 1.19 0.36
C THR A 100 15.48 1.97 -0.08
N ASP A 101 16.40 2.23 0.84
CA ASP A 101 17.68 2.88 0.58
C ASP A 101 18.67 1.98 -0.18
N ASN A 102 18.42 0.67 -0.23
CA ASN A 102 19.32 -0.33 -0.80
C ASN A 102 20.75 -0.24 -0.24
N VAL A 103 20.85 0.07 1.07
CA VAL A 103 22.12 0.16 1.81
C VAL A 103 22.37 -1.17 2.51
N LEU A 104 23.53 -1.77 2.23
CA LEU A 104 23.94 -3.05 2.79
C LEU A 104 25.44 -3.11 3.05
N THR A 105 25.82 -3.94 4.01
CA THR A 105 27.19 -4.39 4.24
C THR A 105 27.18 -5.83 4.75
N TYR A 106 28.35 -6.38 5.07
CA TYR A 106 28.52 -7.71 5.62
C TYR A 106 29.31 -7.64 6.91
N ALA A 107 29.07 -8.60 7.79
CA ALA A 107 29.90 -8.79 8.97
C ALA A 107 31.33 -9.20 8.57
N ASN A 108 32.33 -8.65 9.27
CA ASN A 108 33.75 -8.92 9.08
C ASN A 108 34.40 -9.64 10.28
N GLY A 109 33.68 -9.73 11.40
CA GLY A 109 34.12 -10.41 12.61
C GLY A 109 32.95 -11.06 13.34
N ASP A 110 33.29 -11.91 14.31
CA ASP A 110 32.32 -12.53 15.19
C ASP A 110 31.69 -11.49 16.11
N ARG A 111 30.44 -11.74 16.49
CA ARG A 111 29.72 -11.00 17.52
C ARG A 111 29.21 -12.00 18.54
N LEU A 112 29.56 -11.81 19.81
CA LEU A 112 29.00 -12.59 20.90
C LEU A 112 27.64 -12.02 21.32
N SER A 113 26.78 -12.85 21.92
CA SER A 113 25.42 -12.45 22.30
C SER A 113 25.37 -11.25 23.27
N ALA A 114 26.45 -10.98 24.01
CA ALA A 114 26.57 -9.89 24.96
C ALA A 114 27.26 -8.64 24.38
N ASP A 115 27.83 -8.72 23.18
CA ASP A 115 28.43 -7.56 22.53
C ASP A 115 27.34 -6.59 22.11
N ASN A 116 27.65 -5.29 22.12
CA ASN A 116 26.78 -4.22 21.62
C ASN A 116 27.27 -3.62 20.29
N TRP A 117 28.14 -4.35 19.60
CA TRP A 117 28.77 -3.94 18.36
C TRP A 117 29.01 -5.14 17.45
N ILE A 118 29.18 -4.88 16.17
CA ILE A 118 29.59 -5.87 15.17
C ILE A 118 30.64 -5.26 14.24
N ASP A 119 31.69 -6.03 13.96
CA ASP A 119 32.64 -5.68 12.91
C ASP A 119 31.95 -5.83 11.55
N ALA A 120 31.98 -4.78 10.76
CA ALA A 120 31.37 -4.73 9.45
C ALA A 120 32.33 -4.14 8.41
N ILE A 121 32.15 -4.54 7.15
CA ILE A 121 33.01 -4.06 6.06
C ILE A 121 32.59 -2.63 5.68
N ASP A 122 33.42 -1.64 6.05
CA ASP A 122 33.27 -0.23 5.66
C ASP A 122 31.84 0.35 5.79
N PRO A 123 31.14 0.22 6.94
CA PRO A 123 29.73 0.60 7.02
C PRO A 123 29.48 2.09 6.75
N LEU A 124 30.40 2.98 7.15
CA LEU A 124 30.28 4.40 6.82
C LEU A 124 30.34 4.66 5.30
N ALA A 125 31.17 3.90 4.56
CA ALA A 125 31.26 4.02 3.11
C ALA A 125 30.07 3.37 2.40
N ALA A 126 29.47 2.34 3.01
CA ALA A 126 28.22 1.73 2.55
C ALA A 126 26.99 2.64 2.73
N GLY A 127 27.09 3.68 3.57
CA GLY A 127 26.05 4.69 3.74
C GLY A 127 25.32 4.64 5.09
N PHE A 128 25.78 3.81 6.03
CA PHE A 128 25.20 3.77 7.38
C PHE A 128 25.58 5.01 8.18
N VAL A 129 24.63 5.51 8.98
CA VAL A 129 24.81 6.61 9.93
C VAL A 129 24.20 6.24 11.29
N ALA A 130 24.60 6.97 12.35
CA ALA A 130 23.99 6.78 13.66
C ALA A 130 22.52 7.22 13.62
N GLY A 131 21.63 6.43 14.23
CA GLY A 131 20.18 6.54 14.17
C GLY A 131 19.53 5.52 13.24
N ASP A 132 20.26 5.02 12.24
CA ASP A 132 19.71 4.11 11.24
C ASP A 132 19.18 2.82 11.85
N ASN A 133 18.02 2.39 11.37
CA ASN A 133 17.47 1.08 11.61
C ASN A 133 18.26 0.02 10.84
N VAL A 134 18.83 -0.95 11.56
CA VAL A 134 19.68 -1.99 10.98
C VAL A 134 19.13 -3.37 11.30
N VAL A 135 19.04 -4.22 10.29
CA VAL A 135 18.78 -5.65 10.44
C VAL A 135 20.02 -6.42 10.03
N PHE A 136 20.36 -7.45 10.77
CA PHE A 136 21.36 -8.41 10.35
C PHE A 136 20.85 -9.83 10.44
N PHE A 137 21.30 -10.68 9.53
CA PHE A 137 20.87 -12.06 9.47
C PHE A 137 21.84 -12.92 8.67
N ASN A 138 21.81 -14.21 8.97
CA ASN A 138 22.54 -15.21 8.22
C ASN A 138 21.66 -15.71 7.06
N ALA A 139 22.10 -15.56 5.82
CA ALA A 139 21.30 -16.00 4.67
C ALA A 139 21.14 -17.55 4.58
N ASN A 140 21.99 -18.33 5.25
CA ASN A 140 21.82 -19.79 5.37
C ASN A 140 20.89 -20.19 6.53
N ASP A 141 20.84 -19.40 7.59
CA ASP A 141 19.93 -19.58 8.72
C ASP A 141 19.13 -18.30 9.00
N PRO A 142 18.08 -18.03 8.21
CA PRO A 142 17.30 -16.80 8.32
C PRO A 142 16.47 -16.72 9.61
N ASN A 143 16.47 -17.77 10.45
CA ASN A 143 15.89 -17.72 11.79
C ASN A 143 16.81 -16.99 12.78
N GLU A 144 18.10 -16.89 12.48
CA GLU A 144 19.08 -16.11 13.24
C GLU A 144 19.17 -14.71 12.64
N TRP A 145 18.25 -13.86 13.08
CA TRP A 145 18.18 -12.48 12.66
C TRP A 145 17.90 -11.56 13.85
N ASN A 146 18.27 -10.30 13.70
CA ASN A 146 18.00 -9.32 14.72
C ASN A 146 17.97 -7.90 14.17
N ARG A 147 17.28 -7.01 14.87
CA ARG A 147 17.09 -5.60 14.48
C ARG A 147 17.51 -4.67 15.60
N TYR A 148 18.28 -3.64 15.26
CA TYR A 148 18.69 -2.59 16.19
C TYR A 148 18.80 -1.25 15.48
N PRO A 149 18.48 -0.15 16.18
CA PRO A 149 18.98 1.14 15.77
C PRO A 149 20.49 1.22 16.02
N ALA A 150 21.23 1.72 15.03
CA ALA A 150 22.65 2.00 15.15
C ALA A 150 22.86 3.21 16.08
N ALA A 151 23.49 3.02 17.23
CA ALA A 151 23.91 4.10 18.12
C ALA A 151 25.21 4.77 17.65
N GLY A 152 26.05 4.06 16.88
CA GLY A 152 27.29 4.59 16.34
C GLY A 152 27.78 3.83 15.12
N VAL A 153 28.41 4.54 14.18
CA VAL A 153 28.95 3.99 12.93
C VAL A 153 30.39 4.49 12.72
N SER A 154 31.28 3.59 12.31
CA SER A 154 32.67 3.90 11.96
C SER A 154 33.06 3.25 10.63
N ASN A 155 34.34 3.27 10.25
CA ASN A 155 34.79 2.55 9.05
C ASN A 155 34.86 1.03 9.23
N ALA A 156 34.77 0.49 10.45
CA ALA A 156 34.93 -0.94 10.67
C ALA A 156 33.83 -1.56 11.55
N MET A 157 32.99 -0.74 12.17
CA MET A 157 32.08 -1.19 13.22
C MET A 157 30.74 -0.47 13.14
N LEU A 158 29.69 -1.22 13.45
CA LEU A 158 28.37 -0.74 13.83
C LEU A 158 28.17 -1.01 15.33
N VAL A 159 27.65 -0.04 16.05
CA VAL A 159 27.39 -0.10 17.50
C VAL A 159 25.92 0.18 17.73
N TRP A 160 25.27 -0.52 18.66
CA TRP A 160 23.90 -0.22 19.12
C TRP A 160 23.87 0.10 20.61
N ASP A 161 22.75 0.68 21.05
CA ASP A 161 22.57 1.10 22.44
C ASP A 161 22.52 -0.13 23.38
N PRO A 162 23.44 -0.24 24.37
CA PRO A 162 23.43 -1.33 25.34
C PRO A 162 22.24 -1.31 26.31
N LEU A 163 21.47 -0.21 26.39
CA LEU A 163 20.26 -0.07 27.21
C LEU A 163 18.96 -0.35 26.44
N GLY A 164 19.03 -0.58 25.12
CA GLY A 164 17.92 -1.09 24.32
C GLY A 164 17.58 -2.54 24.69
N PRO A 165 16.50 -3.14 24.14
CA PRO A 165 16.28 -4.58 24.31
C PRO A 165 17.57 -5.29 23.88
N SER A 166 18.25 -5.96 24.82
CA SER A 166 19.47 -6.71 24.50
C SER A 166 19.19 -7.65 23.32
N PRO A 167 20.18 -7.87 22.42
CA PRO A 167 20.16 -8.98 21.49
C PRO A 167 19.96 -10.31 22.20
N ASN A 168 18.70 -10.66 22.40
CA ASN A 168 18.35 -11.93 22.99
C ASN A 168 18.81 -13.05 22.05
N GLY A 169 19.90 -13.70 22.44
CA GLY A 169 19.94 -15.16 22.48
C GLY A 169 21.04 -15.85 21.67
N PHE A 170 21.68 -15.19 20.71
CA PHE A 170 22.54 -15.92 19.74
C PHE A 170 23.80 -15.15 19.35
N ASP A 171 24.90 -15.90 19.25
CA ASP A 171 26.18 -15.48 18.69
C ASP A 171 26.06 -15.42 17.17
N ILE A 172 26.76 -14.48 16.54
CA ILE A 172 26.75 -14.30 15.09
C ILE A 172 28.17 -14.47 14.59
N GLN A 173 28.30 -15.34 13.61
CA GLN A 173 29.55 -15.54 12.89
C GLN A 173 29.50 -14.70 11.62
N PRO A 174 30.63 -14.12 11.14
CA PRO A 174 30.66 -13.31 9.95
C PRO A 174 30.38 -14.16 8.71
N VAL A 175 30.71 -15.45 8.76
CA VAL A 175 30.41 -16.43 7.73
C VAL A 175 29.98 -17.75 8.38
N THR A 176 28.81 -18.26 8.00
CA THR A 176 28.33 -19.57 8.43
C THR A 176 28.10 -20.44 7.20
N ASN A 177 28.76 -21.61 7.16
CA ASN A 177 28.70 -22.52 6.02
C ASN A 177 29.03 -21.83 4.66
N GLY A 178 29.99 -20.91 4.67
CA GLY A 178 30.44 -20.20 3.47
C GLY A 178 29.53 -19.04 3.00
N VAL A 179 28.48 -18.71 3.75
CA VAL A 179 27.59 -17.58 3.45
C VAL A 179 27.81 -16.46 4.46
N PRO A 180 28.06 -15.22 4.00
CA PRO A 180 28.29 -14.10 4.89
C PRO A 180 27.01 -13.67 5.60
N THR A 181 27.15 -13.18 6.83
CA THR A 181 26.08 -12.47 7.53
C THR A 181 25.86 -11.12 6.87
N VAL A 182 24.63 -10.90 6.43
CA VAL A 182 24.19 -9.67 5.75
C VAL A 182 23.74 -8.67 6.81
N ILE A 183 24.07 -7.41 6.59
CA ILE A 183 23.63 -6.27 7.41
C ILE A 183 22.97 -5.27 6.47
N ASN A 184 21.69 -4.97 6.68
CA ASN A 184 20.92 -4.05 5.85
C ASN A 184 20.40 -2.90 6.69
N LYS A 185 20.36 -1.70 6.10
CA LYS A 185 19.47 -0.64 6.59
C LYS A 185 18.03 -1.01 6.26
N TYR A 186 17.06 -0.55 7.04
CA TYR A 186 15.66 -0.68 6.69
C TYR A 186 14.81 0.50 7.14
N HIS A 187 13.65 0.66 6.51
CA HIS A 187 12.59 1.59 6.87
C HIS A 187 11.41 0.81 7.45
N ILE A 188 10.68 1.44 8.38
CA ILE A 188 9.38 1.00 8.85
C ILE A 188 8.33 1.82 8.11
N ILE A 189 7.56 1.17 7.27
CA ILE A 189 6.52 1.81 6.46
C ILE A 189 5.15 1.35 6.95
N SER A 190 4.30 2.31 7.29
CA SER A 190 2.96 2.08 7.83
C SER A 190 1.90 2.68 6.93
N ILE A 191 0.95 1.86 6.50
CA ILE A 191 -0.25 2.25 5.78
C ILE A 191 -1.39 2.27 6.78
N ASN A 192 -2.07 3.40 6.89
CA ASN A 192 -3.16 3.57 7.84
C ASN A 192 -4.37 4.23 7.18
N TYR A 193 -5.54 3.65 7.39
CA TYR A 193 -6.81 4.28 7.09
C TYR A 193 -7.45 4.87 8.33
N ASN A 194 -7.85 6.14 8.27
CA ASN A 194 -8.61 6.80 9.31
C ASN A 194 -10.05 7.05 8.83
N ALA A 195 -11.00 6.25 9.34
CA ALA A 195 -12.41 6.37 9.00
C ALA A 195 -13.04 7.71 9.42
N GLY A 196 -12.51 8.37 10.45
CA GLY A 196 -13.00 9.67 10.91
C GLY A 196 -12.66 10.80 9.94
N THR A 197 -11.50 10.71 9.27
CA THR A 197 -11.06 11.70 8.26
C THR A 197 -11.23 11.21 6.83
N GLN A 198 -11.60 9.94 6.61
CA GLN A 198 -11.73 9.30 5.29
C GLN A 198 -10.44 9.39 4.44
N ILE A 199 -9.30 9.25 5.10
CA ILE A 199 -7.97 9.42 4.47
C ILE A 199 -7.15 8.15 4.67
N ILE A 200 -6.44 7.75 3.61
CA ILE A 200 -5.36 6.78 3.66
C ILE A 200 -4.03 7.55 3.71
N THR A 201 -3.21 7.24 4.70
CA THR A 201 -1.84 7.76 4.82
C THR A 201 -0.82 6.65 4.71
N VAL A 202 0.32 6.96 4.11
CA VAL A 202 1.55 6.17 4.20
C VAL A 202 2.54 6.97 5.02
N THR A 203 3.08 6.35 6.06
CA THR A 203 4.11 6.93 6.92
C THR A 203 5.38 6.10 6.79
N ASP A 204 6.50 6.76 6.54
CA ASP A 204 7.85 6.18 6.50
C ASP A 204 8.64 6.80 7.66
N ASP A 205 9.34 5.97 8.45
CA ASP A 205 10.23 6.42 9.53
C ASP A 205 11.58 6.97 9.04
N ASN A 206 11.76 7.06 7.72
CA ASN A 206 13.00 7.48 7.05
C ASN A 206 14.21 6.61 7.43
N GLY A 207 13.95 5.38 7.84
CA GLY A 207 14.97 4.41 8.20
C GLY A 207 15.71 4.75 9.48
N THR A 208 15.13 5.56 10.37
CA THR A 208 15.71 5.92 11.67
C THR A 208 14.77 5.57 12.82
N ALA A 209 15.32 5.17 13.96
CA ALA A 209 14.53 5.02 15.19
C ALA A 209 14.32 6.35 15.94
N ALA A 210 14.80 7.46 15.38
CA ALA A 210 14.64 8.78 15.98
C ALA A 210 13.18 9.24 15.93
N VAL A 211 12.61 9.55 17.09
CA VAL A 211 11.23 10.03 17.19
C VAL A 211 11.10 11.39 16.49
N GLY A 212 10.18 11.47 15.53
CA GLY A 212 9.78 12.71 14.87
C GLY A 212 10.46 12.99 13.53
N ASP A 213 11.20 12.04 12.97
CA ASP A 213 11.71 12.11 11.59
C ASP A 213 10.75 11.51 10.56
N ASP A 214 9.64 10.91 11.02
CA ASP A 214 8.64 10.27 10.18
C ASP A 214 8.09 11.21 9.11
N THR A 215 8.08 10.75 7.86
CA THR A 215 7.42 11.42 6.74
C THR A 215 6.08 10.75 6.47
N THR A 216 5.01 11.53 6.51
CA THR A 216 3.65 11.05 6.21
C THR A 216 3.11 11.71 4.95
N ILE A 217 2.65 10.88 4.01
CA ILE A 217 1.95 11.32 2.80
C ILE A 217 0.50 10.88 2.84
N THR A 218 -0.39 11.75 2.37
CA THR A 218 -1.77 11.39 2.07
C THR A 218 -1.83 10.76 0.69
N VAL A 219 -2.23 9.49 0.61
CA VAL A 219 -2.32 8.73 -0.64
C VAL A 219 -3.69 8.90 -1.30
N ALA A 220 -4.74 8.93 -0.49
CA ALA A 220 -6.11 9.08 -0.96
C ALA A 220 -6.96 9.82 0.08
N ASP A 221 -7.85 10.66 -0.43
CA ASP A 221 -8.95 11.27 0.33
C ASP A 221 -10.29 10.70 -0.16
N ASN A 222 -11.37 11.04 0.55
CA ASN A 222 -12.73 10.58 0.23
C ASN A 222 -12.83 9.04 0.12
N VAL A 223 -12.13 8.35 1.02
CA VAL A 223 -12.17 6.90 1.15
C VAL A 223 -13.21 6.53 2.20
N SER A 224 -14.22 5.76 1.81
CA SER A 224 -15.22 5.25 2.76
C SER A 224 -14.76 3.97 3.47
N ASP A 225 -13.89 3.18 2.83
CA ASP A 225 -13.37 1.93 3.41
C ASP A 225 -12.01 1.53 2.83
N LEU A 226 -11.14 0.97 3.66
CA LEU A 226 -9.90 0.29 3.27
C LEU A 226 -9.84 -1.02 4.05
N THR A 227 -9.69 -2.15 3.34
CA THR A 227 -9.50 -3.44 3.96
C THR A 227 -8.28 -4.19 3.43
N PHE A 228 -7.54 -4.81 4.33
CA PHE A 228 -6.48 -5.77 4.08
C PHE A 228 -6.93 -7.17 4.50
N SER A 229 -6.84 -8.11 3.56
CA SER A 229 -7.00 -9.55 3.81
C SER A 229 -5.69 -10.26 3.54
N TYR A 230 -5.30 -11.17 4.43
CA TYR A 230 -4.01 -11.83 4.40
C TYR A 230 -4.19 -13.31 4.11
N PHE A 231 -3.32 -13.87 3.29
CA PHE A 231 -3.41 -15.26 2.88
C PHE A 231 -2.08 -15.98 3.04
N ASP A 232 -2.17 -17.20 3.54
CA ASP A 232 -1.05 -18.13 3.70
C ASP A 232 -0.53 -18.67 2.35
N PRO A 233 0.52 -19.51 2.31
CA PRO A 233 1.05 -20.08 1.07
C PRO A 233 0.07 -21.00 0.33
N ASP A 234 -0.83 -21.66 1.07
CA ASP A 234 -1.85 -22.55 0.53
C ASP A 234 -3.07 -21.77 -0.02
N GLY A 235 -3.12 -20.46 0.21
CA GLY A 235 -4.18 -19.56 -0.22
C GLY A 235 -5.34 -19.45 0.77
N THR A 236 -5.21 -19.99 1.99
CA THR A 236 -6.18 -19.84 3.08
C THR A 236 -6.10 -18.43 3.65
N GLU A 237 -7.26 -17.83 3.92
CA GLU A 237 -7.32 -16.51 4.56
C GLU A 237 -7.00 -16.61 6.06
N LEU A 238 -6.10 -15.77 6.53
CA LEU A 238 -5.74 -15.60 7.93
C LEU A 238 -6.67 -14.53 8.53
N THR A 239 -7.77 -14.98 9.15
CA THR A 239 -8.88 -14.09 9.56
C THR A 239 -8.76 -13.52 10.98
N ALA A 240 -7.80 -13.99 11.78
CA ALA A 240 -7.63 -13.57 13.17
C ALA A 240 -6.83 -12.26 13.25
N LEU A 241 -7.48 -11.12 12.99
CA LEU A 241 -6.85 -9.80 12.95
C LEU A 241 -6.92 -9.09 14.32
N PRO A 242 -5.85 -8.39 14.75
CA PRO A 242 -4.53 -8.33 14.12
C PRO A 242 -3.80 -9.69 14.18
N LEU A 243 -3.06 -10.02 13.12
CA LEU A 243 -2.38 -11.32 13.01
C LEU A 243 -1.36 -11.54 14.13
N SER A 244 -1.25 -12.80 14.56
CA SER A 244 -0.21 -13.20 15.51
C SER A 244 1.17 -13.22 14.85
N ALA A 245 2.24 -13.17 15.65
CA ALA A 245 3.61 -13.28 15.12
C ALA A 245 3.87 -14.59 14.35
N ALA A 246 3.15 -15.67 14.69
CA ALA A 246 3.22 -16.92 13.93
C ALA A 246 2.55 -16.78 12.56
N ASP A 247 1.37 -16.18 12.51
CA ASP A 247 0.60 -16.02 11.26
C ASP A 247 1.24 -14.99 10.32
N LEU A 248 1.88 -13.94 10.87
CA LEU A 248 2.67 -12.96 10.10
C LEU A 248 3.75 -13.63 9.24
N GLY A 249 4.39 -14.67 9.78
CA GLY A 249 5.41 -15.45 9.09
C GLY A 249 4.89 -16.28 7.91
N GLU A 250 3.59 -16.55 7.87
CA GLU A 250 2.94 -17.35 6.83
C GLU A 250 2.31 -16.49 5.72
N VAL A 251 2.18 -15.17 5.90
CA VAL A 251 1.59 -14.31 4.86
C VAL A 251 2.39 -14.42 3.55
N ARG A 252 1.72 -14.71 2.43
CA ARG A 252 2.32 -14.70 1.07
C ARG A 252 1.62 -13.75 0.12
N ARG A 253 0.34 -13.52 0.37
CA ARG A 253 -0.50 -12.64 -0.44
C ARG A 253 -1.31 -11.71 0.47
N ILE A 254 -1.30 -10.45 0.12
CA ILE A 254 -2.17 -9.42 0.72
C ILE A 254 -3.16 -9.00 -0.35
N GLN A 255 -4.45 -9.13 -0.05
CA GLN A 255 -5.49 -8.49 -0.84
C GLN A 255 -5.80 -7.14 -0.21
N ILE A 256 -5.82 -6.11 -1.05
CA ILE A 256 -6.20 -4.76 -0.65
C ILE A 256 -7.52 -4.46 -1.33
N SER A 257 -8.47 -3.90 -0.58
CA SER A 257 -9.71 -3.35 -1.12
C SER A 257 -9.87 -1.91 -0.67
N VAL A 258 -10.00 -0.99 -1.62
CA VAL A 258 -10.25 0.44 -1.36
C VAL A 258 -11.61 0.79 -1.92
N THR A 259 -12.45 1.41 -1.09
CA THR A 259 -13.73 1.98 -1.50
C THR A 259 -13.65 3.49 -1.41
N VAL A 260 -13.77 4.17 -2.55
CA VAL A 260 -13.86 5.62 -2.64
C VAL A 260 -15.31 6.06 -2.75
N VAL A 261 -15.62 7.25 -2.25
CA VAL A 261 -16.97 7.82 -2.22
C VAL A 261 -16.95 9.21 -2.85
N ASN A 262 -18.02 9.58 -3.57
CA ASN A 262 -18.17 10.96 -4.04
C ASN A 262 -18.58 11.87 -2.86
N PRO A 263 -17.84 12.95 -2.56
CA PRO A 263 -18.19 13.87 -1.48
C PRO A 263 -19.53 14.59 -1.69
N ASP A 264 -19.95 14.83 -2.94
CA ASP A 264 -21.22 15.48 -3.30
C ASP A 264 -22.41 14.49 -3.30
N GLN A 265 -22.13 13.18 -3.41
CA GLN A 265 -23.13 12.10 -3.46
C GLN A 265 -22.60 10.87 -2.71
N THR A 266 -22.78 10.86 -1.38
CA THR A 266 -22.22 9.83 -0.50
C THR A 266 -22.70 8.40 -0.76
N ASP A 267 -23.82 8.24 -1.46
CA ASP A 267 -24.34 6.92 -1.85
C ASP A 267 -23.61 6.33 -3.06
N MET A 268 -22.84 7.14 -3.78
CA MET A 268 -22.08 6.71 -4.94
C MET A 268 -20.65 6.36 -4.54
N THR A 269 -20.37 5.05 -4.57
CA THR A 269 -19.07 4.50 -4.20
C THR A 269 -18.51 3.62 -5.31
N VAL A 270 -17.19 3.52 -5.34
CA VAL A 270 -16.46 2.60 -6.21
C VAL A 270 -15.46 1.84 -5.37
N THR A 271 -15.55 0.51 -5.41
CA THR A 271 -14.57 -0.38 -4.79
C THR A 271 -13.64 -0.96 -5.84
N LEU A 272 -12.34 -0.88 -5.58
CA LEU A 272 -11.32 -1.63 -6.30
C LEU A 272 -10.64 -2.58 -5.33
N SER A 273 -10.35 -3.79 -5.79
CA SER A 273 -9.59 -4.76 -5.03
C SER A 273 -8.47 -5.34 -5.88
N THR A 274 -7.32 -5.58 -5.27
CA THR A 274 -6.15 -6.13 -5.95
C THR A 274 -5.39 -7.07 -5.05
N ASN A 275 -4.69 -8.03 -5.66
CA ASN A 275 -3.87 -9.02 -4.97
C ASN A 275 -2.40 -8.67 -5.13
N VAL A 276 -1.71 -8.55 -4.01
CA VAL A 276 -0.28 -8.28 -3.93
C VAL A 276 0.43 -9.52 -3.41
N HIS A 277 1.28 -10.10 -4.26
CA HIS A 277 2.17 -11.18 -3.85
C HIS A 277 3.48 -10.56 -3.35
N LEU A 278 3.90 -10.96 -2.15
CA LEU A 278 5.04 -10.38 -1.48
C LEU A 278 6.33 -11.03 -2.02
N ARG A 279 7.27 -10.21 -2.49
CA ARG A 279 8.48 -10.71 -3.18
C ARG A 279 9.44 -11.43 -2.24
N ASN A 280 9.49 -11.04 -0.98
CA ASN A 280 10.46 -11.57 -0.02
C ASN A 280 9.96 -12.78 0.78
N MET A 281 8.73 -13.24 0.56
CA MET A 281 8.11 -14.18 1.50
C MET A 281 8.20 -15.66 1.10
N GLY A 282 8.94 -16.00 0.03
CA GLY A 282 9.04 -17.39 -0.44
C GLY A 282 7.76 -17.86 -1.13
N THR A 283 7.83 -19.01 -1.79
CA THR A 283 6.64 -19.70 -2.35
C THR A 283 6.16 -20.78 -1.40
#